data_AF-A0A7S0KQ68-F1
#
_entry.id   AF-A0A7S0KQ68-F1
#
_cell.length_a   1.000
_cell.length_b   1.000
_cell.length_c   1.000
_cell.angle_alpha   90.00
_cell.angle_beta   90.00
_cell.angle_gamma   90.00
#
_symmetry.space_group_name_H-M   'P 1'
#
loop_
_entity.id
_entity.type
_entity.pdbx_description
1 polymer ?
#
loop_
_entity_poly.entity_id
_entity_poly.type
_entity_poly.pdbx_seq_one_letter_code
_entity_poly.pdbx_strand_id
1 'polypeptide(L)'
;GLLTAATNGVASLGCERDTNAMVDDGNDIKERDDAVDRVGPASTRAWSAVGSLRGATIDKATGALAKLARRSPPAVTDALASALSGGAASAGLAELGIVYSKRGERSRIVPEPDSIRRGLQYACGVLRDCSEDGWIVKYPSGAAKAIDLIRSTVDVFSANGPHLTPTAHAVLLATVLSTYDVSARHVKYGEDDRLPSPPRDLSVALNRAMGSLLHGAGKRLLGAAYRYCIDQMRAHDSSHRSIYPFGKYVFADMSEARHEELGFGVPYDGWETASSLAAPLWCMHSLVNHTGWGGKAARLAATEHAEYACNTLMDCAKMASERGSCGEPGESPSRAVAWAAVNALTTVAGRGKGTPLSSRCCSRMAILPQSICEGLVSVDSCGSLFAGCCALLSCLLRRRTVELKRCSAMYTISCQYLLDAMRRWNARDIEERRARGDATEQAKEAEIEAAALSDDALTREWQRITAIEERESADAFARKMRVAATHMVPVYESANKGKLGTIYCQHLLADAITACTGSAVDAKATGASIGAPAERALKPGIFALMDSVGDREFQQLHMAFVSGQGGARRMILKKFIDEYRRTHKFDGKI
;
A
#
# COMPACT_ATOMS: atom_id res chain seq x y z
N GLY A 1 12.17 7.38 31.74
CA GLY A 1 11.36 6.17 31.58
C GLY A 1 11.71 5.43 30.31
N LEU A 2 11.05 5.74 29.19
CA LEU A 2 11.20 5.08 27.88
C LEU A 2 12.60 5.24 27.25
N LEU A 3 13.18 6.45 27.27
CA LEU A 3 14.56 6.71 26.80
C LEU A 3 15.60 5.93 27.61
N THR A 4 15.41 5.87 28.93
CA THR A 4 16.27 5.11 29.84
C THR A 4 16.23 3.61 29.53
N ALA A 5 15.06 3.07 29.15
CA ALA A 5 14.92 1.68 28.76
C ALA A 5 15.53 1.35 27.37
N ALA A 6 15.43 2.27 26.40
CA ALA A 6 16.12 2.16 25.12
C ALA A 6 17.65 2.14 25.27
N THR A 7 18.16 2.80 26.31
CA THR A 7 19.59 2.99 26.52
C THR A 7 20.21 2.01 27.51
N ASN A 8 19.42 1.51 28.45
CA ASN A 8 19.81 0.45 29.37
C ASN A 8 19.86 -0.91 28.65
N GLY A 9 19.18 -1.08 27.51
CA GLY A 9 19.37 -2.24 26.64
C GLY A 9 20.78 -2.36 26.06
N VAL A 10 21.52 -1.25 26.00
CA VAL A 10 22.94 -1.19 25.59
C VAL A 10 23.88 -1.51 26.77
N ALA A 11 23.39 -1.58 28.01
CA ALA A 11 24.23 -1.82 29.19
C ALA A 11 24.72 -3.29 29.32
N SER A 12 24.21 -4.23 28.50
CA SER A 12 24.73 -5.60 28.47
C SER A 12 26.00 -5.77 27.63
N LEU A 13 26.63 -4.68 27.17
CA LEU A 13 27.98 -4.67 26.59
C LEU A 13 29.08 -4.85 27.64
N GLY A 14 28.72 -5.19 28.87
CA GLY A 14 29.65 -5.78 29.82
C GLY A 14 30.22 -7.07 29.24
N CYS A 15 31.32 -6.95 28.49
CA CYS A 15 32.40 -7.91 28.66
C CYS A 15 32.54 -8.08 30.17
N GLU A 16 32.30 -9.28 30.67
CA GLU A 16 33.05 -9.72 31.84
C GLU A 16 34.50 -9.44 31.46
N ARG A 17 35.07 -8.36 32.01
CA ARG A 17 36.52 -8.20 32.03
C ARG A 17 36.97 -9.40 32.84
N ASP A 18 37.43 -10.45 32.17
CA ASP A 18 38.22 -11.48 32.79
C ASP A 18 39.40 -10.76 33.46
N THR A 19 39.30 -10.54 34.76
CA THR A 19 40.33 -9.90 35.59
C THR A 19 41.59 -10.76 35.71
N ASN A 20 41.67 -11.88 34.98
CA ASN A 20 42.78 -12.83 35.00
C ASN A 20 43.68 -12.77 33.75
N ALA A 21 43.39 -11.93 32.76
CA ALA A 21 44.25 -11.77 31.59
C ALA A 21 45.24 -10.60 31.79
N MET A 22 46.18 -10.76 32.73
CA MET A 22 47.43 -9.99 32.74
C MET A 22 48.61 -10.97 32.70
N VAL A 23 49.05 -11.37 31.51
CA VAL A 23 50.46 -11.72 31.22
C VAL A 23 50.70 -11.55 29.71
N ASP A 24 51.85 -10.94 29.37
CA ASP A 24 52.55 -10.90 28.06
C ASP A 24 52.29 -9.76 27.05
N ASP A 25 52.75 -8.56 27.38
CA ASP A 25 52.88 -7.37 26.50
C ASP A 25 54.00 -7.46 25.42
N GLY A 26 54.63 -8.62 25.21
CA GLY A 26 55.80 -8.76 24.32
C GLY A 26 55.52 -9.21 22.88
N ASN A 27 54.44 -9.98 22.66
CA ASN A 27 54.15 -10.63 21.37
C ASN A 27 53.11 -9.88 20.51
N ASP A 28 52.34 -8.96 21.10
CA ASP A 28 51.24 -8.26 20.42
C ASP A 28 51.70 -7.22 19.38
N ILE A 29 52.97 -6.77 19.43
CA ILE A 29 53.49 -5.75 18.51
C ILE A 29 53.88 -6.36 17.16
N LYS A 30 54.45 -7.58 17.15
CA LYS A 30 54.83 -8.28 15.90
C LYS A 30 53.62 -8.80 15.13
N GLU A 31 52.61 -9.32 15.81
CA GLU A 31 51.35 -9.74 15.15
C GLU A 31 50.57 -8.55 14.58
N ARG A 32 50.73 -7.35 15.16
CA ARG A 32 50.10 -6.11 14.68
C ARG A 32 50.72 -5.64 13.36
N ASP A 33 52.03 -5.74 13.20
CA ASP A 33 52.73 -5.37 11.96
C ASP A 33 52.46 -6.41 10.84
N ASP A 34 52.44 -7.71 11.17
CA ASP A 34 52.13 -8.78 10.21
C ASP A 34 50.66 -8.77 9.73
N ALA A 35 49.73 -8.27 10.55
CA ALA A 35 48.32 -8.11 10.19
C ALA A 35 48.06 -6.88 9.28
N VAL A 36 48.87 -5.82 9.43
CA VAL A 36 48.80 -4.61 8.59
C VAL A 36 49.29 -4.89 7.17
N ASP A 37 50.28 -5.77 7.00
CA ASP A 37 50.80 -6.16 5.69
C ASP A 37 49.85 -7.09 4.89
N ARG A 38 48.95 -7.81 5.57
CA ARG A 38 47.98 -8.74 4.94
C ARG A 38 46.66 -8.10 4.52
N VAL A 39 46.31 -6.94 5.06
CA VAL A 39 45.07 -6.21 4.78
C VAL A 39 45.46 -4.81 4.30
N GLY A 40 45.73 -4.68 3.00
CA GLY A 40 46.53 -3.58 2.43
C GLY A 40 46.25 -2.14 2.93
N PRO A 41 47.20 -1.21 2.74
CA PRO A 41 47.25 0.10 3.40
C PRO A 41 46.07 1.06 3.09
N ALA A 42 45.21 0.73 2.12
CA ALA A 42 43.98 1.46 1.82
C ALA A 42 42.85 1.11 2.82
N SER A 43 42.73 -0.17 3.20
CA SER A 43 41.82 -0.62 4.24
C SER A 43 42.17 0.05 5.55
N THR A 44 43.43 -0.05 6.00
CA THR A 44 43.91 0.51 7.28
C THR A 44 43.71 2.02 7.39
N ARG A 45 43.83 2.75 6.27
CA ARG A 45 43.51 4.18 6.19
C ARG A 45 42.01 4.47 6.28
N ALA A 46 41.16 3.68 5.62
CA ALA A 46 39.71 3.76 5.80
C ALA A 46 39.30 3.43 7.25
N TRP A 47 39.94 2.43 7.87
CA TRP A 47 39.73 2.02 9.26
C TRP A 47 40.17 3.08 10.29
N SER A 48 41.29 3.76 10.05
CA SER A 48 41.77 4.88 10.88
C SER A 48 40.86 6.11 10.78
N ALA A 49 40.37 6.45 9.57
CA ALA A 49 39.44 7.54 9.37
C ALA A 49 38.10 7.34 10.12
N VAL A 50 37.59 6.09 10.18
CA VAL A 50 36.37 5.73 10.94
C VAL A 50 36.58 5.90 12.46
N GLY A 51 37.77 5.56 12.98
CA GLY A 51 38.12 5.77 14.40
C GLY A 51 38.19 7.25 14.78
N SER A 52 38.79 8.09 13.93
CA SER A 52 38.85 9.54 14.15
C SER A 52 37.49 10.26 14.01
N LEU A 53 36.57 9.72 13.19
CA LEU A 53 35.20 10.24 13.07
C LEU A 53 34.33 9.95 14.31
N ARG A 54 34.63 8.91 15.09
CA ARG A 54 33.80 8.42 16.21
C ARG A 54 33.94 9.16 17.54
N GLY A 55 35.14 9.64 17.89
CA GLY A 55 35.50 9.76 19.31
C GLY A 55 35.19 11.06 20.05
N ALA A 56 35.12 12.23 19.39
CA ALA A 56 35.19 13.50 20.15
C ALA A 56 34.31 14.65 19.68
N THR A 57 33.94 14.73 18.39
CA THR A 57 33.33 15.92 17.81
C THR A 57 31.88 15.74 17.40
N ILE A 58 31.51 14.59 16.81
CA ILE A 58 30.13 14.37 16.34
C ILE A 58 29.15 14.26 17.52
N ASP A 59 29.42 13.46 18.54
CA ASP A 59 28.49 13.27 19.67
C ASP A 59 28.24 14.56 20.48
N LYS A 60 29.30 15.31 20.78
CA LYS A 60 29.21 16.59 21.49
C LYS A 60 28.52 17.66 20.64
N ALA A 61 28.82 17.71 19.33
CA ALA A 61 28.17 18.62 18.41
C ALA A 61 26.68 18.27 18.24
N THR A 62 26.34 16.99 18.07
CA THR A 62 24.95 16.52 17.90
C THR A 62 24.12 16.82 19.15
N GLY A 63 24.68 16.60 20.35
CA GLY A 63 24.01 16.92 21.62
C GLY A 63 23.83 18.42 21.88
N ALA A 64 24.79 19.26 21.45
CA ALA A 64 24.67 20.72 21.53
C ALA A 64 23.67 21.26 20.49
N LEU A 65 23.72 20.76 19.26
CA LEU A 65 22.84 21.15 18.15
C LEU A 65 21.40 20.69 18.37
N ALA A 66 21.16 19.51 18.95
CA ALA A 66 19.81 19.03 19.30
C ALA A 66 19.12 19.91 20.35
N LYS A 67 19.88 20.44 21.32
CA LYS A 67 19.36 21.42 22.31
C LYS A 67 19.03 22.76 21.67
N LEU A 68 19.80 23.17 20.66
CA LEU A 68 19.61 24.41 19.90
C LEU A 68 18.46 24.28 18.87
N ALA A 69 18.28 23.12 18.25
CA ALA A 69 17.31 22.88 17.17
C ALA A 69 15.85 23.22 17.55
N ARG A 70 15.51 23.18 18.85
CA ARG A 70 14.20 23.61 19.36
C ARG A 70 13.85 25.08 19.09
N ARG A 71 14.83 25.94 18.74
CA ARG A 71 14.63 27.39 18.53
C ARG A 71 15.44 27.99 17.36
N SER A 72 16.04 27.17 16.50
CA SER A 72 17.18 27.63 15.67
C SER A 72 16.94 27.76 14.15
N PRO A 73 17.71 28.63 13.47
CA PRO A 73 17.70 28.85 12.02
C PRO A 73 18.24 27.65 11.19
N PRO A 74 18.03 27.63 9.85
CA PRO A 74 18.36 26.51 8.94
C PRO A 74 19.79 25.95 9.06
N ALA A 75 20.76 26.81 9.36
CA ALA A 75 22.16 26.40 9.50
C ALA A 75 22.40 25.42 10.66
N VAL A 76 21.63 25.52 11.75
CA VAL A 76 21.75 24.61 12.92
C VAL A 76 21.14 23.25 12.59
N THR A 77 20.07 23.22 11.81
CA THR A 77 19.47 21.98 11.34
C THR A 77 20.36 21.27 10.32
N ASP A 78 21.06 22.00 9.45
CA ASP A 78 22.01 21.43 8.49
C ASP A 78 23.25 20.86 9.19
N ALA A 79 23.74 21.54 10.23
CA ALA A 79 24.82 21.04 11.07
C ALA A 79 24.39 19.77 11.84
N LEU A 80 23.17 19.75 12.39
CA LEU A 80 22.63 18.58 13.10
C LEU A 80 22.44 17.40 12.14
N ALA A 81 21.86 17.67 10.97
CA ALA A 81 21.69 16.71 9.89
C ALA A 81 23.04 16.12 9.46
N SER A 82 24.05 16.95 9.27
CA SER A 82 25.40 16.50 8.90
C SER A 82 26.04 15.62 9.98
N ALA A 83 25.86 15.97 11.26
CA ALA A 83 26.33 15.17 12.38
C ALA A 83 25.62 13.80 12.46
N LEU A 84 24.29 13.76 12.29
CA LEU A 84 23.50 12.52 12.25
C LEU A 84 23.91 11.63 11.06
N SER A 85 24.15 12.23 9.89
CA SER A 85 24.64 11.51 8.70
C SER A 85 26.02 10.90 8.94
N GLY A 86 26.93 11.64 9.58
CA GLY A 86 28.25 11.14 9.96
C GLY A 86 28.17 9.98 10.94
N GLY A 87 27.26 10.07 11.93
CA GLY A 87 26.94 8.97 12.85
C GLY A 87 26.42 7.73 12.13
N ALA A 88 25.44 7.89 11.24
CA ALA A 88 24.85 6.78 10.48
C ALA A 88 25.88 6.09 9.56
N ALA A 89 26.71 6.88 8.86
CA ALA A 89 27.79 6.36 8.02
C ALA A 89 28.84 5.59 8.84
N SER A 90 29.21 6.11 10.02
CA SER A 90 30.14 5.45 10.93
C SER A 90 29.60 4.13 11.49
N ALA A 91 28.29 4.06 11.77
CA ALA A 91 27.61 2.84 12.16
C ALA A 91 27.54 1.83 11.00
N GLY A 92 27.15 2.25 9.80
CA GLY A 92 27.11 1.37 8.62
C GLY A 92 28.47 0.81 8.21
N LEU A 93 29.55 1.61 8.32
CA LEU A 93 30.92 1.12 8.12
C LEU A 93 31.35 0.11 9.19
N ALA A 94 30.84 0.26 10.42
CA ALA A 94 31.03 -0.74 11.47
C ALA A 94 30.40 -2.08 11.09
N GLU A 95 29.13 -2.05 10.68
CA GLU A 95 28.36 -3.23 10.29
C GLU A 95 29.07 -4.00 9.18
N LEU A 96 29.46 -3.30 8.11
CA LEU A 96 30.21 -3.90 7.00
C LEU A 96 31.53 -4.51 7.50
N GLY A 97 32.27 -3.82 8.38
CA GLY A 97 33.48 -4.39 8.95
C GLY A 97 33.26 -5.64 9.80
N ILE A 98 32.14 -5.73 10.50
CA ILE A 98 31.76 -6.92 11.27
C ILE A 98 31.39 -8.06 10.32
N VAL A 99 30.54 -7.82 9.32
CA VAL A 99 30.06 -8.81 8.35
C VAL A 99 31.19 -9.38 7.49
N TYR A 100 32.15 -8.54 7.10
CA TYR A 100 33.29 -8.91 6.24
C TYR A 100 34.57 -9.29 7.01
N SER A 101 34.60 -9.15 8.35
CA SER A 101 35.65 -9.79 9.16
C SER A 101 35.54 -11.32 8.99
N LYS A 102 36.68 -12.00 8.78
CA LYS A 102 36.68 -13.44 8.46
C LYS A 102 35.84 -14.21 9.50
N ARG A 103 34.87 -15.00 9.02
CA ARG A 103 34.03 -15.88 9.86
C ARG A 103 34.91 -16.65 10.85
N GLY A 104 34.92 -16.23 12.12
CA GLY A 104 35.66 -16.89 13.20
C GLY A 104 36.61 -15.98 13.99
N GLU A 105 37.02 -14.82 13.47
CA GLU A 105 37.77 -13.83 14.26
C GLU A 105 36.79 -12.93 15.04
N ARG A 106 37.00 -12.78 16.35
CA ARG A 106 36.26 -11.78 17.15
C ARG A 106 36.55 -10.41 16.54
N SER A 107 35.55 -9.78 15.94
CA SER A 107 35.70 -8.45 15.37
C SER A 107 36.20 -7.49 16.46
N ARG A 108 37.45 -7.02 16.35
CA ARG A 108 38.01 -5.96 17.22
C ARG A 108 37.35 -4.59 16.98
N ILE A 109 36.25 -4.54 16.21
CA ILE A 109 35.58 -3.34 15.72
C ILE A 109 34.14 -3.32 16.27
N VAL A 110 34.01 -3.23 17.58
CA VAL A 110 32.75 -2.91 18.23
C VAL A 110 32.70 -1.38 18.36
N PRO A 111 31.69 -0.69 17.80
CA PRO A 111 31.53 0.74 18.07
C PRO A 111 31.37 0.97 19.58
N GLU A 112 31.99 2.03 20.09
CA GLU A 112 31.99 2.34 21.51
C GLU A 112 30.53 2.37 22.03
N PRO A 113 30.17 1.49 22.99
CA PRO A 113 28.79 1.33 23.46
C PRO A 113 28.12 2.64 23.87
N ASP A 114 28.87 3.52 24.52
CA ASP A 114 28.38 4.79 25.03
C ASP A 114 28.12 5.82 23.93
N SER A 115 28.86 5.74 22.84
CA SER A 115 28.71 6.63 21.69
C SER A 115 27.49 6.22 20.85
N ILE A 116 27.25 4.91 20.69
CA ILE A 116 25.98 4.40 20.12
C ILE A 116 24.78 4.79 21.00
N ARG A 117 24.90 4.58 22.32
CA ARG A 117 23.84 4.90 23.28
C ARG A 117 23.48 6.38 23.24
N ARG A 118 24.48 7.27 23.23
CA ARG A 118 24.28 8.72 23.13
C ARG A 118 23.68 9.11 21.78
N GLY A 119 24.18 8.57 20.67
CA GLY A 119 23.62 8.78 19.34
C GLY A 119 22.14 8.42 19.25
N LEU A 120 21.75 7.26 19.78
CA LEU A 120 20.33 6.85 19.87
C LEU A 120 19.51 7.76 20.79
N GLN A 121 20.03 8.16 21.95
CA GLN A 121 19.36 9.12 22.84
C GLN A 121 19.06 10.43 22.12
N TYR A 122 20.02 10.93 21.35
CA TYR A 122 19.84 12.16 20.60
C TYR A 122 18.87 12.00 19.44
N ALA A 123 18.98 10.93 18.64
CA ALA A 123 18.05 10.68 17.54
C ALA A 123 16.60 10.54 18.03
N CYS A 124 16.36 9.69 19.04
CA CYS A 124 15.04 9.51 19.63
C CYS A 124 14.55 10.76 20.35
N GLY A 125 15.44 11.50 21.02
CA GLY A 125 15.12 12.77 21.69
C GLY A 125 14.70 13.86 20.70
N VAL A 126 15.43 14.02 19.59
CA VAL A 126 15.09 14.99 18.53
C VAL A 126 13.75 14.65 17.89
N LEU A 127 13.53 13.39 17.52
CA LEU A 127 12.27 12.96 16.90
C LEU A 127 11.07 13.11 17.83
N ARG A 128 11.22 12.80 19.12
CA ARG A 128 10.14 12.92 20.11
C ARG A 128 9.88 14.37 20.52
N ASP A 129 10.92 15.11 20.85
CA ASP A 129 10.75 16.45 21.44
C ASP A 129 10.43 17.50 20.37
N CYS A 130 10.69 17.20 19.09
CA CYS A 130 10.41 18.12 17.99
C CYS A 130 9.19 17.67 17.14
N SER A 131 8.45 16.65 17.58
CA SER A 131 7.18 16.26 16.97
C SER A 131 6.06 17.26 17.25
N GLU A 132 6.07 17.89 18.43
CA GLU A 132 5.05 18.88 18.83
C GLU A 132 5.19 20.21 18.07
N ASP A 133 6.42 20.63 17.74
CA ASP A 133 6.71 21.90 17.06
C ASP A 133 6.66 21.82 15.51
N GLY A 134 6.28 20.65 14.98
CA GLY A 134 6.26 20.38 13.54
C GLY A 134 7.64 20.34 12.88
N TRP A 135 8.72 20.10 13.65
CA TRP A 135 10.09 20.10 13.12
C TRP A 135 10.33 19.00 12.09
N ILE A 136 9.77 17.80 12.32
CA ILE A 136 9.84 16.67 11.38
C ILE A 136 9.33 17.08 10.00
N VAL A 137 8.35 17.98 9.98
CA VAL A 137 7.73 18.51 8.77
C VAL A 137 8.56 19.63 8.15
N LYS A 138 9.06 20.56 8.98
CA LYS A 138 9.90 21.67 8.51
C LYS A 138 11.23 21.20 7.95
N TYR A 139 11.78 20.09 8.48
CA TYR A 139 13.10 19.56 8.14
C TYR A 139 13.07 18.03 7.94
N PRO A 140 12.39 17.53 6.89
CA PRO A 140 12.20 16.09 6.67
C PRO A 140 13.53 15.37 6.36
N SER A 141 14.49 16.08 5.76
CA SER A 141 15.85 15.56 5.51
C SER A 141 16.63 15.34 6.81
N GLY A 142 16.47 16.21 7.80
CA GLY A 142 17.05 16.05 9.13
C GLY A 142 16.43 14.88 9.88
N ALA A 143 15.10 14.75 9.82
CA ALA A 143 14.38 13.61 10.38
C ALA A 143 14.78 12.29 9.71
N ALA A 144 14.94 12.25 8.39
CA ALA A 144 15.39 11.07 7.65
C ALA A 144 16.76 10.59 8.14
N LYS A 145 17.71 11.51 8.37
CA LYS A 145 19.04 11.18 8.88
C LYS A 145 19.02 10.68 10.33
N ALA A 146 18.11 11.18 11.18
CA ALA A 146 17.91 10.63 12.52
C ALA A 146 17.38 9.19 12.47
N ILE A 147 16.45 8.91 11.56
CA ILE A 147 15.91 7.56 11.32
C ILE A 147 16.98 6.63 10.73
N ASP A 148 17.83 7.11 9.81
CA ASP A 148 18.94 6.33 9.27
C ASP A 148 19.96 5.96 10.35
N LEU A 149 20.23 6.86 11.31
CA LEU A 149 21.08 6.56 12.46
C LEU A 149 20.47 5.45 13.34
N ILE A 150 19.16 5.50 13.61
CA ILE A 150 18.44 4.42 14.33
C ILE A 150 18.60 3.10 13.58
N ARG A 151 18.33 3.08 12.27
CA ARG A 151 18.47 1.89 11.43
C ARG A 151 19.88 1.31 11.48
N SER A 152 20.89 2.11 11.14
CA SER A 152 22.28 1.65 11.10
C SER A 152 22.76 1.15 12.46
N THR A 153 22.23 1.73 13.55
CA THR A 153 22.51 1.23 14.90
C THR A 153 21.88 -0.15 15.16
N VAL A 154 20.63 -0.36 14.73
CA VAL A 154 19.95 -1.66 14.83
C VAL A 154 20.71 -2.72 14.03
N ASP A 155 21.13 -2.41 12.81
CA ASP A 155 21.86 -3.33 11.94
C ASP A 155 23.21 -3.75 12.56
N VAL A 156 23.95 -2.81 13.16
CA VAL A 156 25.19 -3.10 13.91
C VAL A 156 24.95 -4.03 15.09
N PHE A 157 23.87 -3.82 15.86
CA PHE A 157 23.53 -4.71 16.98
C PHE A 157 23.14 -6.11 16.50
N SER A 158 22.42 -6.20 15.39
CA SER A 158 22.08 -7.47 14.76
C SER A 158 23.33 -8.23 14.26
N ALA A 159 24.36 -7.54 13.78
CA ALA A 159 25.59 -8.15 13.29
C ALA A 159 26.55 -8.63 14.40
N ASN A 160 26.61 -7.95 15.55
CA ASN A 160 27.59 -8.22 16.61
C ASN A 160 27.18 -9.27 17.66
N GLY A 161 25.92 -9.72 17.68
CA GLY A 161 25.48 -10.78 18.59
C GLY A 161 24.91 -10.39 19.97
N PRO A 162 24.91 -9.14 20.47
CA PRO A 162 24.01 -8.75 21.56
C PRO A 162 22.65 -8.31 20.99
N HIS A 163 21.61 -9.10 21.24
CA HIS A 163 20.25 -8.72 20.86
C HIS A 163 19.78 -7.51 21.66
N LEU A 164 19.33 -6.45 20.98
CA LEU A 164 18.58 -5.34 21.58
C LEU A 164 17.50 -5.90 22.52
N THR A 165 17.46 -5.40 23.75
CA THR A 165 16.44 -5.84 24.70
C THR A 165 15.04 -5.61 24.13
N PRO A 166 14.04 -6.45 24.46
CA PRO A 166 12.68 -6.28 23.96
C PRO A 166 12.11 -4.89 24.18
N THR A 167 12.44 -4.27 25.32
CA THR A 167 12.02 -2.91 25.67
C THR A 167 12.69 -1.85 24.80
N ALA A 168 13.99 -2.00 24.51
CA ALA A 168 14.68 -1.08 23.61
C ALA A 168 14.12 -1.17 22.19
N HIS A 169 13.90 -2.39 21.69
CA HIS A 169 13.24 -2.63 20.41
C HIS A 169 11.84 -2.01 20.35
N ALA A 170 11.03 -2.14 21.40
CA ALA A 170 9.70 -1.52 21.46
C ALA A 170 9.74 0.00 21.38
N VAL A 171 10.70 0.64 22.07
CA VAL A 171 10.86 2.10 22.04
C VAL A 171 11.27 2.57 20.65
N LEU A 172 12.22 1.90 20.00
CA LEU A 172 12.66 2.26 18.66
C LEU A 172 11.53 2.09 17.64
N LEU A 173 10.78 0.99 17.72
CA LEU A 173 9.60 0.76 16.88
C LEU A 173 8.52 1.83 17.10
N ALA A 174 8.22 2.18 18.35
CA ALA A 174 7.26 3.23 18.68
C ALA A 174 7.72 4.61 18.16
N THR A 175 9.04 4.90 18.21
CA THR A 175 9.61 6.15 17.71
C THR A 175 9.46 6.25 16.19
N VAL A 176 9.76 5.16 15.46
CA VAL A 176 9.58 5.10 13.99
C VAL A 176 8.10 5.25 13.62
N LEU A 177 7.19 4.57 14.33
CA LEU A 177 5.75 4.66 14.10
C LEU A 177 5.20 6.07 14.37
N SER A 178 5.59 6.68 15.50
CA SER A 178 5.19 8.04 15.85
C SER A 178 5.72 9.07 14.86
N THR A 179 6.96 8.90 14.37
CA THR A 179 7.52 9.78 13.34
C THR A 179 6.73 9.71 12.04
N TYR A 180 6.32 8.50 11.62
CA TYR A 180 5.45 8.33 10.46
C TYR A 180 4.09 9.00 10.68
N ASP A 181 3.45 8.74 11.83
CA ASP A 181 2.12 9.26 12.16
C ASP A 181 2.09 10.79 12.16
N VAL A 182 3.02 11.43 12.87
CA VAL A 182 3.14 12.89 12.95
C VAL A 182 3.36 13.48 11.56
N SER A 183 4.24 12.87 10.76
CA SER A 183 4.50 13.37 9.40
C SER A 183 3.31 13.17 8.47
N ALA A 184 2.59 12.05 8.54
CA ALA A 184 1.43 11.77 7.71
C ALA A 184 0.26 12.72 8.03
N ARG A 185 0.02 13.00 9.33
CA ARG A 185 -1.02 13.95 9.77
C ARG A 185 -0.74 15.38 9.33
N HIS A 186 0.52 15.78 9.18
CA HIS A 186 0.83 17.13 8.70
C HIS A 186 0.59 17.31 7.20
N VAL A 187 0.85 16.29 6.38
CA VAL A 187 0.61 16.37 4.94
C VAL A 187 -0.89 16.57 4.65
N LYS A 188 -1.76 16.15 5.58
CA LYS A 188 -3.24 16.27 5.58
C LYS A 188 -3.92 15.52 4.43
N TYR A 189 -3.48 15.75 3.20
CA TYR A 189 -4.07 15.21 1.97
C TYR A 189 -3.16 14.16 1.33
N GLY A 190 -3.75 13.06 0.89
CA GLY A 190 -3.06 12.08 0.06
C GLY A 190 -3.17 12.39 -1.43
N GLU A 191 -2.35 11.72 -2.23
CA GLU A 191 -2.39 11.79 -3.69
C GLU A 191 -3.18 10.60 -4.26
N ASP A 192 -4.09 10.82 -5.23
CA ASP A 192 -4.67 9.79 -6.10
C ASP A 192 -4.89 8.40 -5.45
N ASP A 193 -5.87 8.29 -4.55
CA ASP A 193 -6.22 7.05 -3.82
C ASP A 193 -5.10 6.48 -2.92
N ARG A 194 -4.16 7.33 -2.47
CA ARG A 194 -3.15 6.97 -1.47
C ARG A 194 -3.39 7.70 -0.16
N LEU A 195 -3.02 7.03 0.92
CA LEU A 195 -3.04 7.66 2.24
C LEU A 195 -1.96 8.73 2.34
N PRO A 196 -2.15 9.75 3.20
CA PRO A 196 -1.13 10.73 3.49
C PRO A 196 0.14 10.00 3.94
N SER A 197 1.28 10.38 3.38
CA SER A 197 2.55 9.73 3.68
C SER A 197 3.65 10.77 3.87
N PRO A 198 4.71 10.45 4.64
CA PRO A 198 5.84 11.34 4.83
C PRO A 198 6.49 11.72 3.50
N PRO A 199 7.20 12.87 3.43
CA PRO A 199 8.01 13.24 2.27
C PRO A 199 8.94 12.11 1.84
N ARG A 200 9.20 12.00 0.53
CA ARG A 200 9.85 10.83 -0.09
C ARG A 200 11.11 10.36 0.65
N ASP A 201 12.03 11.26 0.98
CA ASP A 201 13.30 10.90 1.64
C ASP A 201 13.07 10.30 3.05
N LEU A 202 12.17 10.90 3.82
CA LEU A 202 11.79 10.41 5.14
C LEU A 202 11.03 9.08 5.04
N SER A 203 10.12 8.94 4.08
CA SER A 203 9.39 7.69 3.81
C SER A 203 10.34 6.55 3.47
N VAL A 204 11.37 6.80 2.64
CA VAL A 204 12.40 5.80 2.32
C VAL A 204 13.20 5.40 3.58
N ALA A 205 13.63 6.35 4.39
CA ALA A 205 14.35 6.08 5.64
C ALA A 205 13.49 5.27 6.62
N LEU A 206 12.22 5.67 6.81
CA LEU A 206 11.26 4.99 7.70
C LEU A 206 10.98 3.55 7.25
N ASN A 207 10.77 3.31 5.96
CA ASN A 207 10.56 1.96 5.41
C ASN A 207 11.77 1.05 5.64
N ARG A 208 12.98 1.59 5.47
CA ARG A 208 14.24 0.84 5.74
C ARG A 208 14.41 0.55 7.22
N ALA A 209 14.20 1.54 8.09
CA ALA A 209 14.29 1.38 9.53
C ALA A 209 13.26 0.38 10.06
N MET A 210 12.01 0.44 9.56
CA MET A 210 10.97 -0.54 9.86
C MET A 210 11.41 -1.96 9.45
N GLY A 211 12.00 -2.12 8.26
CA GLY A 211 12.57 -3.41 7.82
C GLY A 211 13.60 -3.99 8.79
N SER A 212 14.61 -3.21 9.17
CA SER A 212 15.65 -3.63 10.12
C SER A 212 15.08 -3.98 11.49
N LEU A 213 14.16 -3.15 12.01
CA LEU A 213 13.50 -3.39 13.30
C LEU A 213 12.65 -4.67 13.30
N LEU A 214 11.93 -4.94 12.20
CA LEU A 214 11.12 -6.16 12.08
C LEU A 214 11.98 -7.42 11.90
N HIS A 215 13.16 -7.31 11.26
CA HIS A 215 14.09 -8.43 11.10
C HIS A 215 14.65 -8.91 12.45
N GLY A 216 15.08 -7.98 13.30
CA GLY A 216 15.66 -8.26 14.61
C GLY A 216 14.64 -8.54 15.72
N ALA A 217 13.35 -8.33 15.47
CA ALA A 217 12.31 -8.41 16.49
C ALA A 217 11.92 -9.85 16.89
N GLY A 218 11.76 -10.06 18.20
CA GLY A 218 11.19 -11.29 18.75
C GLY A 218 9.67 -11.40 18.53
N LYS A 219 9.14 -12.63 18.55
CA LYS A 219 7.71 -12.94 18.32
C LYS A 219 6.77 -12.07 19.16
N ARG A 220 7.09 -11.89 20.45
CA ARG A 220 6.27 -11.12 21.41
C ARG A 220 6.11 -9.66 21.00
N LEU A 221 7.19 -9.04 20.52
CA LEU A 221 7.17 -7.65 20.07
C LEU A 221 6.33 -7.50 18.81
N LEU A 222 6.53 -8.40 17.84
CA LEU A 222 5.76 -8.41 16.60
C LEU A 222 4.27 -8.60 16.89
N GLY A 223 3.91 -9.51 17.80
CA GLY A 223 2.54 -9.68 18.25
C GLY A 223 1.96 -8.47 19.00
N ALA A 224 2.79 -7.70 19.71
CA ALA A 224 2.37 -6.42 20.30
C ALA A 224 2.13 -5.36 19.21
N ALA A 225 2.96 -5.31 18.17
CA ALA A 225 2.76 -4.40 17.03
C ALA A 225 1.47 -4.72 16.26
N TYR A 226 1.18 -6.01 16.01
CA TYR A 226 -0.11 -6.43 15.42
C TYR A 226 -1.30 -5.98 16.26
N ARG A 227 -1.27 -6.22 17.58
CA ARG A 227 -2.33 -5.80 18.50
C ARG A 227 -2.51 -4.29 18.51
N TYR A 228 -1.41 -3.53 18.62
CA TYR A 228 -1.45 -2.08 18.54
C TYR A 228 -2.16 -1.59 17.26
N CYS A 229 -1.78 -2.11 16.09
CA CYS A 229 -2.41 -1.71 14.83
C CYS A 229 -3.90 -2.06 14.80
N ILE A 230 -4.27 -3.25 15.27
CA ILE A 230 -5.66 -3.71 15.36
C ILE A 230 -6.47 -2.81 16.29
N ASP A 231 -5.94 -2.52 17.47
CA ASP A 231 -6.60 -1.72 18.49
C ASP A 231 -6.77 -0.27 18.02
N GLN A 232 -5.76 0.32 17.37
CA GLN A 232 -5.87 1.65 16.77
C GLN A 232 -6.92 1.69 15.67
N MET A 233 -6.90 0.75 14.72
CA MET A 233 -7.90 0.69 13.65
C MET A 233 -9.34 0.52 14.19
N ARG A 234 -9.52 -0.33 15.22
CA ARG A 234 -10.80 -0.51 15.89
C ARG A 234 -11.23 0.71 16.70
N ALA A 235 -10.29 1.40 17.35
CA ALA A 235 -10.57 2.61 18.10
C ALA A 235 -10.99 3.74 17.17
N HIS A 236 -10.40 3.84 15.98
CA HIS A 236 -10.86 4.77 14.95
C HIS A 236 -12.26 4.39 14.47
N ASP A 237 -12.51 3.13 14.08
CA ASP A 237 -13.86 2.66 13.69
C ASP A 237 -14.92 2.91 14.78
N SER A 238 -14.60 2.62 16.06
CA SER A 238 -15.51 2.88 17.18
C SER A 238 -15.71 4.37 17.47
N SER A 239 -14.66 5.19 17.31
CA SER A 239 -14.75 6.64 17.40
C SER A 239 -15.62 7.19 16.28
N HIS A 240 -15.52 6.67 15.05
CA HIS A 240 -16.42 7.02 13.96
C HIS A 240 -17.87 6.66 14.29
N ARG A 241 -18.12 5.42 14.72
CA ARG A 241 -19.48 4.99 15.08
C ARG A 241 -20.07 5.75 16.27
N SER A 242 -19.24 6.23 17.20
CA SER A 242 -19.67 6.91 18.43
C SER A 242 -19.76 8.43 18.33
N ILE A 243 -18.93 9.06 17.51
CA ILE A 243 -19.01 10.50 17.17
C ILE A 243 -20.09 10.75 16.13
N TYR A 244 -20.37 9.77 15.27
CA TYR A 244 -21.37 9.85 14.20
C TYR A 244 -22.51 8.82 14.33
N PRO A 245 -23.15 8.63 15.51
CA PRO A 245 -24.19 7.61 15.71
C PRO A 245 -25.48 7.91 14.94
N PHE A 246 -25.62 9.15 14.44
CA PHE A 246 -26.71 9.60 13.56
C PHE A 246 -26.20 10.04 12.17
N GLY A 247 -24.91 9.85 11.90
CA GLY A 247 -24.19 10.44 10.76
C GLY A 247 -24.28 11.96 10.73
N LYS A 248 -23.46 12.59 9.89
CA LYS A 248 -23.84 13.88 9.31
C LYS A 248 -25.05 13.71 8.37
N TYR A 249 -25.97 12.76 8.55
CA TYR A 249 -27.15 12.63 7.69
C TYR A 249 -28.21 13.69 7.92
N VAL A 250 -28.09 14.50 8.98
CA VAL A 250 -28.86 15.73 9.12
C VAL A 250 -28.14 16.91 8.42
N PHE A 251 -26.84 16.80 8.12
CA PHE A 251 -25.96 17.90 7.73
C PHE A 251 -25.30 17.77 6.34
N ALA A 252 -25.23 16.58 5.74
CA ALA A 252 -24.65 16.37 4.41
C ALA A 252 -25.51 17.03 3.32
N ASP A 253 -26.83 17.08 3.54
CA ASP A 253 -27.78 17.81 2.69
C ASP A 253 -28.00 19.27 3.16
N MET A 254 -27.27 19.74 4.18
CA MET A 254 -27.32 21.14 4.60
C MET A 254 -26.33 21.99 3.80
N SER A 255 -26.79 23.13 3.30
CA SER A 255 -25.94 24.17 2.71
C SER A 255 -24.81 24.58 3.66
N GLU A 256 -23.64 24.95 3.13
CA GLU A 256 -22.50 25.48 3.89
C GLU A 256 -22.91 26.56 4.91
N ALA A 257 -23.84 27.45 4.54
CA ALA A 257 -24.40 28.49 5.42
C ALA A 257 -25.00 27.94 6.74
N ARG A 258 -25.61 26.75 6.71
CA ARG A 258 -26.27 26.14 7.87
C ARG A 258 -25.29 25.34 8.75
N HIS A 259 -24.15 24.90 8.19
CA HIS A 259 -23.01 24.40 8.97
C HIS A 259 -22.36 25.53 9.76
N GLU A 260 -22.15 26.68 9.13
CA GLU A 260 -21.61 27.88 9.78
C GLU A 260 -22.54 28.41 10.89
N GLU A 261 -23.86 28.47 10.64
CA GLU A 261 -24.85 28.86 11.66
C GLU A 261 -24.87 27.95 12.89
N LEU A 262 -24.58 26.66 12.72
CA LEU A 262 -24.55 25.68 13.81
C LEU A 262 -23.17 25.56 14.49
N GLY A 263 -22.22 26.43 14.12
CA GLY A 263 -20.91 26.54 14.74
C GLY A 263 -19.94 25.40 14.37
N PHE A 264 -20.27 24.61 13.34
CA PHE A 264 -19.40 23.56 12.82
C PHE A 264 -18.57 24.15 11.67
N GLY A 265 -17.27 24.33 11.90
CA GLY A 265 -16.35 24.74 10.83
C GLY A 265 -16.17 23.65 9.76
N VAL A 266 -15.92 24.10 8.52
CA VAL A 266 -15.54 23.40 7.26
C VAL A 266 -16.16 22.01 7.01
N PRO A 267 -16.73 21.73 5.81
CA PRO A 267 -17.22 20.39 5.49
C PRO A 267 -16.16 19.31 5.77
N TYR A 268 -16.59 18.22 6.41
CA TYR A 268 -15.69 17.14 6.81
C TYR A 268 -15.32 16.34 5.56
N ASP A 269 -14.10 16.55 5.08
CA ASP A 269 -13.58 15.95 3.84
C ASP A 269 -13.08 14.50 4.03
N GLY A 270 -13.07 13.98 5.26
CA GLY A 270 -12.65 12.60 5.56
C GLY A 270 -11.14 12.39 5.67
N TRP A 271 -10.30 13.38 5.38
CA TRP A 271 -8.84 13.25 5.40
C TRP A 271 -8.27 13.20 6.82
N GLU A 272 -8.95 13.77 7.82
CA GLU A 272 -8.58 13.63 9.23
C GLU A 272 -8.57 12.16 9.67
N THR A 273 -9.52 11.38 9.18
CA THR A 273 -9.63 9.95 9.44
C THR A 273 -8.63 9.15 8.64
N ALA A 274 -8.51 9.44 7.34
CA ALA A 274 -7.53 8.78 6.49
C ALA A 274 -6.09 8.99 7.00
N SER A 275 -5.75 10.21 7.44
CA SER A 275 -4.44 10.53 8.02
C SER A 275 -4.19 9.81 9.35
N SER A 276 -5.20 9.71 10.21
CA SER A 276 -5.10 8.95 11.48
C SER A 276 -4.92 7.44 11.25
N LEU A 277 -5.50 6.91 10.17
CA LEU A 277 -5.34 5.51 9.76
C LEU A 277 -4.05 5.22 8.98
N ALA A 278 -3.34 6.25 8.52
CA ALA A 278 -2.14 6.10 7.68
C ALA A 278 -1.03 5.29 8.37
N ALA A 279 -0.66 5.65 9.60
CA ALA A 279 0.37 4.96 10.36
C ALA A 279 0.01 3.49 10.72
N PRO A 280 -1.18 3.17 11.27
CA PRO A 280 -1.53 1.78 11.58
C PRO A 280 -1.67 0.92 10.32
N LEU A 281 -2.20 1.44 9.21
CA LEU A 281 -2.27 0.70 7.94
C LEU A 281 -0.88 0.48 7.32
N TRP A 282 0.00 1.47 7.37
CA TRP A 282 1.41 1.33 6.94
C TRP A 282 2.17 0.30 7.78
N CYS A 283 2.02 0.34 9.11
CA CYS A 283 2.63 -0.63 10.00
C CYS A 283 2.09 -2.05 9.76
N MET A 284 0.76 -2.18 9.63
CA MET A 284 0.12 -3.46 9.32
C MET A 284 0.64 -4.02 7.99
N HIS A 285 0.73 -3.18 6.96
CA HIS A 285 1.30 -3.57 5.66
C HIS A 285 2.75 -4.07 5.80
N SER A 286 3.57 -3.37 6.59
CA SER A 286 4.96 -3.75 6.86
C SER A 286 5.07 -5.10 7.60
N LEU A 287 4.20 -5.32 8.60
CA LEU A 287 4.14 -6.57 9.36
C LEU A 287 3.72 -7.77 8.48
N VAL A 288 2.72 -7.60 7.62
CA VAL A 288 2.29 -8.68 6.71
C VAL A 288 3.28 -8.92 5.57
N ASN A 289 4.10 -7.92 5.23
CA ASN A 289 5.15 -8.04 4.21
C ASN A 289 6.49 -8.62 4.74
N HIS A 290 6.45 -9.36 5.86
CA HIS A 290 7.63 -9.95 6.51
C HIS A 290 8.43 -10.99 5.68
N THR A 291 8.14 -11.29 4.41
CA THR A 291 9.00 -12.22 3.64
C THR A 291 10.20 -11.57 3.00
N GLY A 292 10.23 -10.23 2.88
CA GLY A 292 11.46 -9.53 2.48
C GLY A 292 12.49 -9.48 3.61
N TRP A 293 12.05 -9.58 4.87
CA TRP A 293 12.82 -9.14 6.03
C TRP A 293 12.62 -9.98 7.30
N GLY A 294 11.72 -10.97 7.36
CA GLY A 294 11.27 -11.59 8.62
C GLY A 294 11.83 -12.98 8.90
N GLY A 295 12.48 -13.14 10.05
CA GLY A 295 12.93 -14.44 10.56
C GLY A 295 11.80 -15.36 11.03
N LYS A 296 12.16 -16.47 11.69
CA LYS A 296 11.19 -17.45 12.26
C LYS A 296 10.14 -16.78 13.17
N ALA A 297 10.55 -15.78 13.94
CA ALA A 297 9.70 -15.02 14.84
C ALA A 297 8.56 -14.29 14.11
N ALA A 298 8.86 -13.66 12.97
CA ALA A 298 7.88 -12.92 12.18
C ALA A 298 6.83 -13.86 11.57
N ARG A 299 7.27 -15.01 11.05
CA ARG A 299 6.35 -16.04 10.55
C ARG A 299 5.39 -16.52 11.65
N LEU A 300 5.91 -16.83 12.84
CA LEU A 300 5.10 -17.29 13.97
C LEU A 300 4.12 -16.21 14.48
N ALA A 301 4.53 -14.94 14.50
CA ALA A 301 3.64 -13.85 14.87
C ALA A 301 2.55 -13.66 13.80
N ALA A 302 2.90 -13.70 12.52
CA ALA A 302 1.94 -13.62 11.43
C ALA A 302 0.94 -14.78 11.48
N THR A 303 1.36 -16.02 11.74
CA THR A 303 0.42 -17.14 11.87
C THR A 303 -0.58 -16.98 13.02
N GLU A 304 -0.19 -16.30 14.10
CA GLU A 304 -1.05 -16.10 15.27
C GLU A 304 -2.04 -14.94 15.09
N HIS A 305 -1.64 -13.88 14.38
CA HIS A 305 -2.41 -12.65 14.27
C HIS A 305 -3.06 -12.42 12.89
N ALA A 306 -2.72 -13.18 11.86
CA ALA A 306 -3.17 -12.92 10.48
C ALA A 306 -4.70 -12.91 10.33
N GLU A 307 -5.42 -13.82 10.99
CA GLU A 307 -6.88 -13.87 10.86
C GLU A 307 -7.55 -12.64 11.50
N TYR A 308 -7.08 -12.21 12.68
CA TYR A 308 -7.54 -10.97 13.31
C TYR A 308 -7.19 -9.75 12.48
N ALA A 309 -5.95 -9.69 11.96
CA ALA A 309 -5.52 -8.62 11.08
C ALA A 309 -6.38 -8.55 9.79
N CYS A 310 -6.67 -9.68 9.16
CA CYS A 310 -7.53 -9.72 7.98
C CYS A 310 -8.94 -9.24 8.30
N ASN A 311 -9.52 -9.67 9.42
CA ASN A 311 -10.85 -9.23 9.84
C ASN A 311 -10.87 -7.70 10.02
N THR A 312 -9.91 -7.14 10.74
CA THR A 312 -9.84 -5.69 10.95
C THR A 312 -9.56 -4.91 9.67
N LEU A 313 -8.70 -5.41 8.77
CA LEU A 313 -8.48 -4.77 7.47
C LEU A 313 -9.75 -4.78 6.60
N MET A 314 -10.51 -5.88 6.61
CA MET A 314 -11.80 -5.95 5.92
C MET A 314 -12.81 -4.98 6.53
N ASP A 315 -12.84 -4.86 7.85
CA ASP A 315 -13.73 -3.92 8.55
C ASP A 315 -13.34 -2.46 8.24
N CYS A 316 -12.04 -2.13 8.18
CA CYS A 316 -11.56 -0.82 7.72
C CYS A 316 -11.94 -0.51 6.27
N ALA A 317 -11.80 -1.49 5.36
CA ALA A 317 -12.20 -1.32 3.97
C ALA A 317 -13.72 -1.11 3.82
N LYS A 318 -14.52 -1.75 4.68
CA LYS A 318 -15.97 -1.56 4.72
C LYS A 318 -16.36 -0.22 5.34
N MET A 319 -15.70 0.18 6.42
CA MET A 319 -15.90 1.50 7.03
C MET A 319 -15.70 2.62 6.00
N ALA A 320 -14.74 2.47 5.07
CA ALA A 320 -14.56 3.44 3.98
C ALA A 320 -15.77 3.53 3.02
N SER A 321 -16.55 2.46 2.86
CA SER A 321 -17.76 2.45 2.02
C SER A 321 -19.00 3.02 2.72
N GLU A 322 -18.95 3.21 4.04
CA GLU A 322 -20.03 3.81 4.83
C GLU A 322 -19.92 5.33 4.77
N ARG A 323 -21.02 6.04 4.43
CA ARG A 323 -20.97 7.51 4.32
C ARG A 323 -20.68 8.14 5.68
N GLY A 324 -19.80 9.14 5.70
CA GLY A 324 -19.46 9.90 6.89
C GLY A 324 -18.25 9.36 7.67
N SER A 325 -17.73 8.18 7.33
CA SER A 325 -16.53 7.63 7.97
C SER A 325 -15.26 8.29 7.45
N CYS A 326 -14.99 8.14 6.15
CA CYS A 326 -13.79 8.66 5.47
C CYS A 326 -14.15 9.66 4.37
N GLY A 327 -15.14 10.53 4.63
CA GLY A 327 -15.72 11.45 3.64
C GLY A 327 -16.89 10.82 2.89
N GLU A 328 -17.18 11.31 1.69
CA GLU A 328 -18.19 10.67 0.85
C GLU A 328 -17.61 9.39 0.19
N PRO A 329 -18.37 8.29 0.11
CA PRO A 329 -17.93 7.10 -0.57
C PRO A 329 -17.63 7.38 -2.06
N GLY A 330 -16.44 7.01 -2.50
CA GLY A 330 -15.99 7.23 -3.88
C GLY A 330 -15.06 8.42 -4.03
N GLU A 331 -14.96 9.28 -3.02
CA GLU A 331 -13.94 10.33 -2.96
C GLU A 331 -12.54 9.77 -2.65
N SER A 332 -11.52 10.60 -2.84
CA SER A 332 -10.12 10.22 -2.63
C SER A 332 -9.78 9.67 -1.24
N PRO A 333 -10.28 10.20 -0.09
CA PRO A 333 -9.92 9.67 1.22
C PRO A 333 -10.53 8.29 1.50
N SER A 334 -11.79 8.06 1.13
CA SER A 334 -12.45 6.76 1.26
C SER A 334 -11.78 5.71 0.36
N ARG A 335 -11.45 6.07 -0.89
CA ARG A 335 -10.68 5.21 -1.81
C ARG A 335 -9.29 4.89 -1.29
N ALA A 336 -8.59 5.87 -0.69
CA ALA A 336 -7.25 5.68 -0.14
C ALA A 336 -7.20 4.68 1.02
N VAL A 337 -8.14 4.79 1.97
CA VAL A 337 -8.25 3.86 3.10
C VAL A 337 -8.57 2.45 2.60
N ALA A 338 -9.56 2.32 1.70
CA ALA A 338 -9.94 1.03 1.12
C ALA A 338 -8.78 0.40 0.34
N TRP A 339 -8.06 1.18 -0.46
CA TRP A 339 -6.92 0.70 -1.24
C TRP A 339 -5.81 0.17 -0.35
N ALA A 340 -5.42 0.92 0.68
CA ALA A 340 -4.38 0.49 1.62
C ALA A 340 -4.75 -0.81 2.34
N ALA A 341 -6.02 -0.93 2.77
CA ALA A 341 -6.53 -2.13 3.41
C ALA A 341 -6.55 -3.34 2.45
N VAL A 342 -7.05 -3.17 1.22
CA VAL A 342 -7.08 -4.21 0.18
C VAL A 342 -5.67 -4.64 -0.22
N ASN A 343 -4.71 -3.72 -0.28
CA ASN A 343 -3.32 -4.03 -0.60
C ASN A 343 -2.65 -4.87 0.51
N ALA A 344 -2.89 -4.54 1.78
CA ALA A 344 -2.43 -5.36 2.92
C ALA A 344 -3.09 -6.75 2.90
N LEU A 345 -4.40 -6.84 2.63
CA LEU A 345 -5.12 -8.12 2.48
C LEU A 345 -4.56 -8.98 1.34
N THR A 346 -4.26 -8.36 0.19
CA THR A 346 -3.65 -9.03 -0.97
C THR A 346 -2.30 -9.65 -0.59
N THR A 347 -1.51 -8.94 0.21
CA THR A 347 -0.22 -9.42 0.71
C THR A 347 -0.38 -10.66 1.59
N VAL A 348 -1.37 -10.67 2.51
CA VAL A 348 -1.66 -11.83 3.36
C VAL A 348 -2.22 -13.01 2.56
N ALA A 349 -3.14 -12.75 1.62
CA ALA A 349 -3.70 -13.77 0.73
C ALA A 349 -2.58 -14.49 -0.06
N GLY A 350 -1.62 -13.72 -0.58
CA GLY A 350 -0.49 -14.21 -1.37
C GLY A 350 0.45 -15.20 -0.64
N ARG A 351 0.40 -15.26 0.70
CA ARG A 351 1.24 -16.16 1.50
C ARG A 351 0.88 -17.64 1.40
N GLY A 352 -0.38 -17.96 1.06
CA GLY A 352 -0.85 -19.35 1.00
C GLY A 352 -0.49 -20.13 2.27
N LYS A 353 0.12 -21.30 2.11
CA LYS A 353 0.50 -22.20 3.21
C LYS A 353 1.41 -21.56 4.28
N GLY A 354 2.13 -20.48 3.97
CA GLY A 354 3.00 -19.78 4.94
C GLY A 354 2.24 -19.02 6.03
N THR A 355 0.94 -18.82 5.87
CA THR A 355 0.08 -18.15 6.86
C THR A 355 -1.28 -18.83 6.80
N PRO A 356 -1.57 -19.86 7.62
CA PRO A 356 -2.86 -20.55 7.56
C PRO A 356 -3.99 -19.56 7.87
N LEU A 357 -5.05 -19.61 7.08
CA LEU A 357 -6.27 -18.81 7.27
C LEU A 357 -7.46 -19.74 7.27
N SER A 358 -8.50 -19.41 8.05
CA SER A 358 -9.75 -20.14 8.01
C SER A 358 -10.48 -19.95 6.67
N SER A 359 -11.29 -20.93 6.28
CA SER A 359 -12.17 -20.81 5.10
C SER A 359 -13.14 -19.63 5.22
N ARG A 360 -13.60 -19.32 6.44
CA ARG A 360 -14.43 -18.14 6.75
C ARG A 360 -13.69 -16.83 6.50
N CYS A 361 -12.41 -16.74 6.87
CA CYS A 361 -11.60 -15.56 6.60
C CYS A 361 -11.42 -15.37 5.09
N CYS A 362 -11.02 -16.43 4.36
CA CYS A 362 -10.87 -16.40 2.91
C CYS A 362 -12.17 -16.05 2.17
N SER A 363 -13.32 -16.53 2.63
CA SER A 363 -14.63 -16.22 2.01
C SER A 363 -15.03 -14.77 2.22
N ARG A 364 -14.81 -14.21 3.41
CA ARG A 364 -15.00 -12.78 3.69
C ARG A 364 -14.09 -11.90 2.82
N MET A 365 -12.84 -12.32 2.61
CA MET A 365 -11.93 -11.61 1.70
C MET A 365 -12.41 -11.69 0.25
N ALA A 366 -12.96 -12.84 -0.16
CA ALA A 366 -13.48 -13.04 -1.51
C ALA A 366 -14.73 -12.21 -1.82
N ILE A 367 -15.58 -11.93 -0.83
CA ILE A 367 -16.78 -11.07 -0.99
C ILE A 367 -16.47 -9.57 -0.81
N LEU A 368 -15.30 -9.21 -0.27
CA LEU A 368 -14.97 -7.79 -0.03
C LEU A 368 -15.08 -6.90 -1.28
N PRO A 369 -14.63 -7.33 -2.49
CA PRO A 369 -14.80 -6.51 -3.70
C PRO A 369 -16.25 -6.13 -3.97
N GLN A 370 -17.23 -7.00 -3.69
CA GLN A 370 -18.65 -6.67 -3.82
C GLN A 370 -19.00 -5.41 -3.01
N SER A 371 -18.65 -5.38 -1.72
CA SER A 371 -18.97 -4.24 -0.85
C SER A 371 -18.25 -2.94 -1.25
N ILE A 372 -17.09 -3.04 -1.90
CA ILE A 372 -16.30 -1.88 -2.33
C ILE A 372 -16.81 -1.35 -3.69
N CYS A 373 -17.20 -2.23 -4.61
CA CYS A 373 -17.59 -1.87 -5.98
C CYS A 373 -18.90 -1.08 -6.11
N GLU A 374 -19.76 -1.10 -5.10
CA GLU A 374 -21.02 -0.35 -5.13
C GLU A 374 -20.81 1.15 -4.98
N GLY A 375 -19.91 1.57 -4.07
CA GLY A 375 -19.74 2.98 -3.70
C GLY A 375 -18.34 3.57 -3.86
N LEU A 376 -17.27 2.76 -3.90
CA LEU A 376 -15.89 3.26 -3.85
C LEU A 376 -15.16 3.24 -5.19
N VAL A 377 -15.54 2.34 -6.09
CA VAL A 377 -14.78 2.13 -7.33
C VAL A 377 -15.35 3.01 -8.45
N SER A 378 -14.53 3.93 -8.92
CA SER A 378 -14.77 4.75 -10.11
C SER A 378 -13.82 4.38 -11.26
N VAL A 379 -14.12 4.86 -12.47
CA VAL A 379 -13.24 4.68 -13.63
C VAL A 379 -11.84 5.29 -13.39
N ASP A 380 -11.75 6.32 -12.54
CA ASP A 380 -10.48 6.95 -12.16
C ASP A 380 -9.65 6.09 -11.22
N SER A 381 -10.31 5.31 -10.37
CA SER A 381 -9.65 4.34 -9.47
C SER A 381 -9.26 3.01 -10.16
N CYS A 382 -9.34 2.94 -11.50
CA CYS A 382 -9.08 1.69 -12.23
C CYS A 382 -7.66 1.15 -12.02
N GLY A 383 -6.67 2.04 -11.86
CA GLY A 383 -5.26 1.69 -11.63
C GLY A 383 -4.90 1.44 -10.16
N SER A 384 -5.78 1.79 -9.23
CA SER A 384 -5.55 1.72 -7.77
C SER A 384 -6.48 0.66 -7.15
N LEU A 385 -7.68 1.06 -6.72
CA LEU A 385 -8.61 0.26 -5.93
C LEU A 385 -9.22 -0.89 -6.74
N PHE A 386 -9.64 -0.64 -7.98
CA PHE A 386 -10.16 -1.71 -8.85
C PHE A 386 -9.09 -2.78 -9.11
N ALA A 387 -7.89 -2.34 -9.49
CA ALA A 387 -6.73 -3.21 -9.67
C ALA A 387 -6.41 -4.02 -8.39
N GLY A 388 -6.49 -3.37 -7.23
CA GLY A 388 -6.32 -4.01 -5.92
C GLY A 388 -7.36 -5.11 -5.65
N CYS A 389 -8.64 -4.85 -5.94
CA CYS A 389 -9.72 -5.83 -5.81
C CYS A 389 -9.51 -7.03 -6.74
N CYS A 390 -9.13 -6.80 -8.00
CA CYS A 390 -8.78 -7.86 -8.94
C CYS A 390 -7.57 -8.67 -8.45
N ALA A 391 -6.51 -7.99 -8.00
CA ALA A 391 -5.30 -8.64 -7.49
C ALA A 391 -5.59 -9.50 -6.26
N LEU A 392 -6.45 -9.03 -5.35
CA LEU A 392 -6.91 -9.80 -4.19
C LEU A 392 -7.58 -11.11 -4.62
N LEU A 393 -8.56 -11.03 -5.54
CA LEU A 393 -9.25 -12.21 -6.06
C LEU A 393 -8.29 -13.17 -6.77
N SER A 394 -7.41 -12.67 -7.64
CA SER A 394 -6.39 -13.50 -8.30
C SER A 394 -5.44 -14.16 -7.30
N CYS A 395 -5.06 -13.48 -6.22
CA CYS A 395 -4.19 -14.04 -5.18
C CYS A 395 -4.91 -15.14 -4.39
N LEU A 396 -6.16 -14.93 -4.00
CA LEU A 396 -6.99 -15.93 -3.33
C LEU A 396 -7.18 -17.17 -4.22
N LEU A 397 -7.53 -16.98 -5.50
CA LEU A 397 -7.70 -18.08 -6.47
C LEU A 397 -6.40 -18.83 -6.77
N ARG A 398 -5.22 -18.22 -6.62
CA ARG A 398 -3.93 -18.90 -6.83
C ARG A 398 -3.41 -19.62 -5.59
N ARG A 399 -3.64 -19.05 -4.41
CA ARG A 399 -2.94 -19.47 -3.19
C ARG A 399 -3.85 -20.08 -2.13
N ARG A 400 -5.17 -19.93 -2.25
CA ARG A 400 -6.19 -20.31 -1.25
C ARG A 400 -7.35 -21.13 -1.83
N THR A 401 -7.09 -21.87 -2.89
CA THR A 401 -8.13 -22.63 -3.60
C THR A 401 -8.82 -23.65 -2.69
N VAL A 402 -8.07 -24.32 -1.82
CA VAL A 402 -8.60 -25.33 -0.89
C VAL A 402 -9.62 -24.71 0.06
N GLU A 403 -9.27 -23.58 0.65
CA GLU A 403 -10.12 -22.82 1.58
C GLU A 403 -11.36 -22.25 0.87
N LEU A 404 -11.24 -21.92 -0.42
CA LEU A 404 -12.31 -21.35 -1.23
C LEU A 404 -13.26 -22.38 -1.87
N LYS A 405 -12.93 -23.68 -1.90
CA LYS A 405 -13.76 -24.72 -2.56
C LYS A 405 -15.23 -24.72 -2.13
N ARG A 406 -15.52 -24.34 -0.87
CA ARG A 406 -16.89 -24.31 -0.32
C ARG A 406 -17.55 -22.93 -0.39
N CYS A 407 -16.82 -21.91 -0.81
CA CYS A 407 -17.28 -20.52 -0.85
C CYS A 407 -17.18 -19.95 -2.26
N SER A 408 -17.33 -20.83 -3.25
CA SER A 408 -17.10 -20.52 -4.65
C SER A 408 -18.07 -19.48 -5.21
N ALA A 409 -19.30 -19.50 -4.73
CA ALA A 409 -20.30 -18.46 -5.03
C ALA A 409 -19.84 -17.05 -4.63
N MET A 410 -18.98 -16.89 -3.62
CA MET A 410 -18.57 -15.57 -3.14
C MET A 410 -17.66 -14.85 -4.14
N TYR A 411 -16.75 -15.57 -4.80
CA TYR A 411 -15.89 -14.94 -5.81
C TYR A 411 -16.62 -14.73 -7.13
N THR A 412 -17.60 -15.59 -7.51
CA THR A 412 -18.38 -15.37 -8.74
C THR A 412 -19.18 -14.09 -8.61
N ILE A 413 -19.81 -13.88 -7.46
CA ILE A 413 -20.53 -12.62 -7.15
C ILE A 413 -19.56 -11.44 -7.23
N SER A 414 -18.41 -11.48 -6.55
CA SER A 414 -17.44 -10.38 -6.62
C SER A 414 -16.94 -10.08 -8.05
N CYS A 415 -16.73 -11.10 -8.88
CA CYS A 415 -16.37 -10.91 -10.29
C CYS A 415 -17.51 -10.23 -11.07
N GLN A 416 -18.76 -10.62 -10.82
CA GLN A 416 -19.93 -9.99 -11.41
C GLN A 416 -20.01 -8.50 -11.03
N TYR A 417 -19.82 -8.15 -9.75
CA TYR A 417 -19.83 -6.75 -9.30
C TYR A 417 -18.72 -5.90 -9.92
N LEU A 418 -17.54 -6.47 -10.16
CA LEU A 418 -16.44 -5.79 -10.87
C LEU A 418 -16.82 -5.52 -12.34
N LEU A 419 -17.44 -6.50 -13.01
CA LEU A 419 -17.96 -6.30 -14.37
C LEU A 419 -19.09 -5.27 -14.40
N ASP A 420 -20.03 -5.33 -13.45
CA ASP A 420 -21.14 -4.40 -13.36
C ASP A 420 -20.67 -2.97 -13.04
N ALA A 421 -19.57 -2.79 -12.30
CA ALA A 421 -18.93 -1.49 -12.14
C ALA A 421 -18.44 -0.94 -13.50
N MET A 422 -17.75 -1.75 -14.29
CA MET A 422 -17.31 -1.35 -15.64
C MET A 422 -18.49 -1.03 -16.57
N ARG A 423 -19.58 -1.81 -16.50
CA ARG A 423 -20.81 -1.55 -17.27
C ARG A 423 -21.45 -0.23 -16.86
N ARG A 424 -21.51 0.07 -15.55
CA ARG A 424 -22.00 1.36 -15.03
C ARG A 424 -21.14 2.53 -15.50
N TRP A 425 -19.81 2.39 -15.53
CA TRP A 425 -18.92 3.45 -16.04
C TRP A 425 -19.16 3.71 -17.53
N ASN A 426 -19.29 2.66 -18.33
CA ASN A 426 -19.57 2.81 -19.76
C ASN A 426 -20.99 3.35 -20.03
N ALA A 427 -21.98 2.97 -19.23
CA ALA A 427 -23.33 3.55 -19.31
C ALA A 427 -23.31 5.06 -19.06
N ARG A 428 -22.63 5.49 -17.98
CA ARG A 428 -22.48 6.92 -17.64
C ARG A 428 -21.75 7.70 -18.73
N ASP A 429 -20.65 7.18 -19.27
CA ASP A 429 -19.92 7.84 -20.37
C ASP A 429 -20.78 7.95 -21.65
N ILE A 430 -21.61 6.95 -21.96
CA ILE A 430 -22.57 7.04 -23.07
C ILE A 430 -23.63 8.12 -22.81
N GLU A 431 -24.20 8.17 -21.61
CA GLU A 431 -25.19 9.17 -21.21
C GLU A 431 -24.59 10.59 -21.24
N GLU A 432 -23.37 10.78 -20.72
CA GLU A 432 -22.64 12.05 -20.75
C GLU A 432 -22.30 12.51 -22.18
N ARG A 433 -21.98 11.57 -23.08
CA ARG A 433 -21.77 11.89 -24.50
C ARG A 433 -23.06 12.26 -25.22
N ARG A 434 -24.18 11.62 -24.88
CA ARG A 434 -25.50 12.00 -25.41
C ARG A 434 -25.91 13.38 -24.95
N ALA A 435 -25.82 13.65 -23.65
CA ALA A 435 -26.14 14.95 -23.09
C ALA A 435 -25.28 16.06 -23.70
N ARG A 436 -23.98 15.80 -23.91
CA ARG A 436 -23.10 16.74 -24.65
C ARG A 436 -23.50 16.90 -26.11
N GLY A 437 -23.83 15.80 -26.80
CA GLY A 437 -24.33 15.82 -28.17
C GLY A 437 -25.59 16.68 -28.31
N ASP A 438 -26.59 16.45 -27.47
CA ASP A 438 -27.84 17.21 -27.44
C ASP A 438 -27.58 18.70 -27.11
N ALA A 439 -26.66 18.99 -26.19
CA ALA A 439 -26.25 20.36 -25.87
C ALA A 439 -25.51 21.04 -27.04
N THR A 440 -24.66 20.30 -27.78
CA THR A 440 -24.00 20.83 -28.98
C THR A 440 -24.98 21.03 -30.15
N GLU A 441 -26.03 20.22 -30.27
CA GLU A 441 -27.08 20.44 -31.26
C GLU A 441 -27.92 21.66 -30.92
N GLN A 442 -28.34 21.84 -29.67
CA GLN A 442 -29.03 23.04 -29.20
C GLN A 442 -28.17 24.30 -29.34
N ALA A 443 -26.87 24.21 -29.04
CA ALA A 443 -25.93 25.31 -29.24
C ALA A 443 -25.76 25.64 -30.73
N LYS A 444 -25.69 24.63 -31.62
CA LYS A 444 -25.66 24.83 -33.07
C LYS A 444 -26.94 25.46 -33.60
N GLU A 445 -28.11 25.06 -33.10
CA GLU A 445 -29.40 25.66 -33.50
C GLU A 445 -29.49 27.13 -33.07
N ALA A 446 -29.11 27.46 -31.82
CA ALA A 446 -29.06 28.84 -31.33
C ALA A 446 -27.97 29.69 -32.01
N GLU A 447 -26.85 29.09 -32.41
CA GLU A 447 -25.79 29.75 -33.17
C GLU A 447 -26.13 29.90 -34.65
N ILE A 448 -26.92 29.03 -35.28
CA ILE A 448 -27.44 29.25 -36.64
C ILE A 448 -28.36 30.47 -36.65
N GLU A 449 -29.14 30.68 -35.57
CA GLU A 449 -29.89 31.92 -35.37
C GLU A 449 -28.98 33.15 -35.16
N ALA A 450 -27.85 33.01 -34.46
CA ALA A 450 -26.92 34.12 -34.17
C ALA A 450 -25.90 34.42 -35.29
N ALA A 451 -25.44 33.41 -36.04
CA ALA A 451 -24.46 33.49 -37.13
C ALA A 451 -25.06 34.03 -38.43
N ALA A 452 -26.40 34.17 -38.49
CA ALA A 452 -27.04 35.04 -39.46
C ALA A 452 -26.56 36.51 -39.39
N LEU A 453 -25.75 36.89 -38.38
CA LEU A 453 -25.30 38.25 -38.11
C LEU A 453 -23.77 38.48 -37.96
N SER A 454 -22.86 37.50 -38.04
CA SER A 454 -21.40 37.76 -37.86
C SER A 454 -20.44 36.68 -38.42
N ASP A 455 -19.18 37.11 -38.66
CA ASP A 455 -18.06 36.51 -39.40
C ASP A 455 -17.58 35.10 -38.95
N ASP A 456 -17.20 34.29 -39.95
CA ASP A 456 -17.38 32.83 -40.01
C ASP A 456 -16.12 31.99 -39.62
N ALA A 457 -15.03 32.66 -39.24
CA ALA A 457 -13.72 32.03 -39.03
C ALA A 457 -13.46 31.55 -37.59
N LEU A 458 -13.90 32.32 -36.58
CA LEU A 458 -13.74 31.99 -35.15
C LEU A 458 -14.56 30.75 -34.75
N THR A 459 -15.75 30.61 -35.34
CA THR A 459 -16.68 29.50 -35.10
C THR A 459 -16.10 28.17 -35.59
N ARG A 460 -15.43 28.16 -36.76
CA ARG A 460 -14.79 26.95 -37.31
C ARG A 460 -13.59 26.50 -36.49
N GLU A 461 -12.82 27.43 -35.94
CA GLU A 461 -11.66 27.10 -35.11
C GLU A 461 -12.10 26.57 -33.74
N TRP A 462 -13.13 27.17 -33.13
CA TRP A 462 -13.72 26.65 -31.89
C TRP A 462 -14.30 25.24 -32.08
N GLN A 463 -15.07 24.99 -33.16
CA GLN A 463 -15.58 23.65 -33.48
C GLN A 463 -14.47 22.61 -33.67
N ARG A 464 -13.32 23.00 -34.25
CA ARG A 464 -12.16 22.11 -34.36
C ARG A 464 -11.57 21.78 -33.00
N ILE A 465 -11.40 22.77 -32.12
CA ILE A 465 -10.85 22.58 -30.77
C ILE A 465 -11.77 21.65 -29.96
N THR A 466 -13.09 21.89 -29.96
CA THR A 466 -14.06 21.04 -29.27
C THR A 466 -14.05 19.60 -29.78
N ALA A 467 -13.97 19.39 -31.09
CA ALA A 467 -13.88 18.04 -31.66
C ALA A 467 -12.57 17.31 -31.29
N ILE A 468 -11.47 18.05 -31.13
CA ILE A 468 -10.19 17.49 -30.65
C ILE A 468 -10.31 17.10 -29.17
N GLU A 469 -10.84 17.98 -28.31
CA GLU A 469 -11.04 17.71 -26.88
C GLU A 469 -11.99 16.53 -26.64
N GLU A 470 -13.07 16.43 -27.41
CA GLU A 470 -14.00 15.31 -27.36
C GLU A 470 -13.32 13.99 -27.70
N ARG A 471 -12.51 13.97 -28.77
CA ARG A 471 -11.75 12.79 -29.17
C ARG A 471 -10.72 12.39 -28.11
N GLU A 472 -9.99 13.35 -27.56
CA GLU A 472 -8.99 13.10 -26.52
C GLU A 472 -9.64 12.57 -25.23
N SER A 473 -10.81 13.09 -24.85
CA SER A 473 -11.58 12.62 -23.70
C SER A 473 -12.10 11.19 -23.91
N ALA A 474 -12.61 10.88 -25.09
CA ALA A 474 -13.07 9.54 -25.45
C ALA A 474 -11.91 8.52 -25.48
N ASP A 475 -10.74 8.93 -25.98
CA ASP A 475 -9.53 8.12 -25.97
C ASP A 475 -9.01 7.91 -24.53
N ALA A 476 -9.10 8.91 -23.66
CA ALA A 476 -8.74 8.79 -22.25
C ALA A 476 -9.65 7.81 -21.50
N PHE A 477 -10.97 7.90 -21.70
CA PHE A 477 -11.92 6.94 -21.13
C PHE A 477 -11.67 5.52 -21.65
N ALA A 478 -11.47 5.36 -22.96
CA ALA A 478 -11.15 4.06 -23.57
C ALA A 478 -9.86 3.45 -23.01
N ARG A 479 -8.84 4.27 -22.70
CA ARG A 479 -7.61 3.80 -22.01
C ARG A 479 -7.93 3.28 -20.61
N LYS A 480 -8.68 4.02 -19.78
CA LYS A 480 -9.06 3.58 -18.42
C LYS A 480 -9.87 2.29 -18.43
N MET A 481 -10.84 2.16 -19.33
CA MET A 481 -11.64 0.95 -19.50
C MET A 481 -10.80 -0.25 -19.94
N ARG A 482 -9.80 -0.03 -20.81
CA ARG A 482 -8.83 -1.07 -21.20
C ARG A 482 -8.00 -1.53 -20.01
N VAL A 483 -7.48 -0.59 -19.21
CA VAL A 483 -6.69 -0.89 -17.99
C VAL A 483 -7.51 -1.71 -17.00
N ALA A 484 -8.75 -1.31 -16.72
CA ALA A 484 -9.66 -2.07 -15.86
C ALA A 484 -9.85 -3.51 -16.37
N ALA A 485 -10.16 -3.69 -17.66
CA ALA A 485 -10.29 -5.02 -18.26
C ALA A 485 -9.01 -5.86 -18.14
N THR A 486 -7.84 -5.25 -18.33
CA THR A 486 -6.54 -5.93 -18.16
C THR A 486 -6.33 -6.43 -16.74
N HIS A 487 -6.79 -5.70 -15.72
CA HIS A 487 -6.72 -6.16 -14.33
C HIS A 487 -7.64 -7.36 -14.03
N MET A 488 -8.75 -7.51 -14.76
CA MET A 488 -9.65 -8.66 -14.64
C MET A 488 -9.07 -9.95 -15.26
N VAL A 489 -8.23 -9.85 -16.28
CA VAL A 489 -7.66 -11.03 -16.98
C VAL A 489 -6.97 -12.02 -16.04
N PRO A 490 -6.05 -11.62 -15.13
CA PRO A 490 -5.43 -12.53 -14.17
C PRO A 490 -6.42 -13.24 -13.23
N VAL A 491 -7.60 -12.67 -12.97
CA VAL A 491 -8.64 -13.30 -12.15
C VAL A 491 -9.16 -14.55 -12.87
N TYR A 492 -9.49 -14.41 -14.14
CA TYR A 492 -9.98 -15.50 -14.99
C TYR A 492 -8.93 -16.57 -15.28
N GLU A 493 -7.69 -16.17 -15.56
CA GLU A 493 -6.59 -17.13 -15.67
C GLU A 493 -6.35 -17.91 -14.38
N SER A 494 -6.49 -17.23 -13.23
CA SER A 494 -6.33 -17.86 -11.92
C SER A 494 -7.48 -18.81 -11.59
N ALA A 495 -8.71 -18.53 -12.07
CA ALA A 495 -9.83 -19.46 -11.95
C ALA A 495 -9.55 -20.78 -12.69
N ASN A 496 -9.00 -20.70 -13.92
CA ASN A 496 -8.58 -21.88 -14.68
C ASN A 496 -7.47 -22.66 -13.94
N LYS A 497 -6.34 -22.00 -13.64
CA LYS A 497 -5.19 -22.62 -12.95
C LYS A 497 -5.53 -23.15 -11.55
N GLY A 498 -6.49 -22.52 -10.88
CA GLY A 498 -6.93 -22.83 -9.52
C GLY A 498 -7.78 -24.10 -9.39
N LYS A 499 -8.16 -24.74 -10.50
CA LYS A 499 -9.04 -25.94 -10.54
C LYS A 499 -10.35 -25.74 -9.77
N LEU A 500 -10.96 -24.58 -9.99
CA LEU A 500 -12.15 -24.11 -9.29
C LEU A 500 -13.40 -24.98 -9.55
N GLY A 501 -13.35 -25.79 -10.61
CA GLY A 501 -14.45 -26.63 -11.09
C GLY A 501 -15.08 -26.04 -12.34
N THR A 502 -15.41 -26.91 -13.31
CA THR A 502 -15.96 -26.54 -14.62
C THR A 502 -17.23 -25.70 -14.51
N ILE A 503 -18.12 -26.03 -13.57
CA ILE A 503 -19.40 -25.34 -13.32
C ILE A 503 -19.18 -23.86 -12.94
N TYR A 504 -18.20 -23.56 -12.09
CA TYR A 504 -17.96 -22.18 -11.68
C TYR A 504 -17.25 -21.37 -12.76
N CYS A 505 -16.36 -21.99 -13.53
CA CYS A 505 -15.80 -21.36 -14.72
C CYS A 505 -16.88 -21.05 -15.76
N GLN A 506 -17.90 -21.92 -15.89
CA GLN A 506 -19.07 -21.67 -16.74
C GLN A 506 -19.85 -20.45 -16.28
N HIS A 507 -20.09 -20.28 -14.97
CA HIS A 507 -20.74 -19.08 -14.43
C HIS A 507 -19.93 -17.80 -14.72
N LEU A 508 -18.61 -17.81 -14.45
CA LEU A 508 -17.75 -16.66 -14.77
C LEU A 508 -17.73 -16.34 -16.27
N LEU A 509 -17.75 -17.36 -17.12
CA LEU A 509 -17.83 -17.19 -18.57
C LEU A 509 -19.18 -16.60 -18.97
N ALA A 510 -20.28 -17.06 -18.38
CA ALA A 510 -21.62 -16.50 -18.63
C ALA A 510 -21.71 -15.03 -18.23
N ASP A 511 -21.14 -14.65 -17.08
CA ASP A 511 -21.10 -13.27 -16.61
C ASP A 511 -20.24 -12.39 -17.51
N ALA A 512 -19.06 -12.87 -17.93
CA ALA A 512 -18.18 -12.15 -18.85
C ALA A 512 -18.85 -11.91 -20.22
N ILE A 513 -19.52 -12.94 -20.77
CA ILE A 513 -20.30 -12.82 -22.00
C ILE A 513 -21.44 -11.81 -21.79
N THR A 514 -22.15 -11.92 -20.67
CA THR A 514 -23.26 -11.02 -20.34
C THR A 514 -22.79 -9.57 -20.24
N ALA A 515 -21.62 -9.32 -19.65
CA ALA A 515 -21.06 -7.99 -19.55
C ALA A 515 -20.59 -7.42 -20.90
N CYS A 516 -20.17 -8.29 -21.82
CA CYS A 516 -19.90 -7.91 -23.22
C CYS A 516 -21.19 -7.68 -24.01
N THR A 517 -22.33 -8.21 -23.55
CA THR A 517 -23.62 -8.09 -24.22
C THR A 517 -24.43 -6.93 -23.63
N GLY A 518 -24.51 -5.84 -24.36
CA GLY A 518 -25.33 -4.70 -24.00
C GLY A 518 -25.54 -3.81 -25.22
N SER A 519 -26.76 -3.27 -25.36
CA SER A 519 -27.13 -2.40 -26.46
C SER A 519 -26.81 -0.95 -26.11
N ALA A 520 -26.28 -0.18 -27.07
CA ALA A 520 -26.20 1.27 -26.92
C ALA A 520 -27.60 1.89 -26.76
N VAL A 521 -28.65 1.25 -27.30
CA VAL A 521 -30.01 1.81 -27.41
C VAL A 521 -30.75 1.86 -26.05
N ASP A 522 -30.52 0.89 -25.16
CA ASP A 522 -31.19 0.77 -23.84
C ASP A 522 -30.23 1.07 -22.68
N ALA A 523 -29.50 2.19 -22.77
CA ALA A 523 -28.60 2.67 -21.73
C ALA A 523 -29.39 3.21 -20.51
N LYS A 524 -30.03 2.33 -19.75
CA LYS A 524 -30.19 2.53 -18.30
C LYS A 524 -29.08 1.75 -17.60
N ALA A 525 -28.72 2.17 -16.39
CA ALA A 525 -27.53 1.73 -15.62
C ALA A 525 -27.22 0.21 -15.57
N THR A 526 -28.15 -0.68 -15.91
CA THR A 526 -28.00 -2.15 -15.91
C THR A 526 -27.95 -2.81 -17.30
N GLY A 527 -28.12 -2.05 -18.39
CA GLY A 527 -28.25 -2.54 -19.77
C GLY A 527 -27.03 -2.35 -20.68
N ALA A 528 -26.07 -1.51 -20.30
CA ALA A 528 -24.89 -1.22 -21.12
C ALA A 528 -23.87 -2.37 -21.15
N SER A 529 -23.11 -2.47 -22.25
CA SER A 529 -21.94 -3.35 -22.33
C SER A 529 -20.73 -2.69 -21.66
N ILE A 530 -19.64 -3.44 -21.44
CA ILE A 530 -18.36 -2.88 -20.99
C ILE A 530 -17.63 -2.06 -22.07
N GLY A 531 -18.17 -1.99 -23.30
CA GLY A 531 -17.57 -1.28 -24.42
C GLY A 531 -16.45 -2.05 -25.13
N ALA A 532 -16.26 -1.73 -26.42
CA ALA A 532 -15.31 -2.45 -27.28
C ALA A 532 -13.83 -2.41 -26.82
N PRO A 533 -13.29 -1.31 -26.25
CA PRO A 533 -11.92 -1.29 -25.75
C PRO A 533 -11.68 -2.28 -24.61
N ALA A 534 -12.62 -2.40 -23.67
CA ALA A 534 -12.56 -3.34 -22.57
C ALA A 534 -12.80 -4.78 -23.03
N GLU A 535 -13.80 -5.01 -23.91
CA GLU A 535 -14.06 -6.34 -24.50
C GLU A 535 -12.79 -6.93 -25.11
N ARG A 536 -12.07 -6.15 -25.94
CA ARG A 536 -10.82 -6.60 -26.56
C ARG A 536 -9.74 -6.95 -25.55
N ALA A 537 -9.60 -6.15 -24.49
CA ALA A 537 -8.60 -6.40 -23.45
C ALA A 537 -8.94 -7.57 -22.53
N LEU A 538 -10.24 -7.91 -22.37
CA LEU A 538 -10.70 -9.02 -21.53
C LEU A 538 -10.55 -10.39 -22.21
N LYS A 539 -10.44 -10.43 -23.55
CA LYS A 539 -10.37 -11.66 -24.36
C LYS A 539 -9.41 -12.73 -23.83
N PRO A 540 -8.15 -12.43 -23.46
CA PRO A 540 -7.24 -13.47 -22.97
C PRO A 540 -7.80 -14.21 -21.73
N GLY A 541 -8.46 -13.48 -20.84
CA GLY A 541 -9.12 -14.08 -19.67
C GLY A 541 -10.35 -14.90 -20.04
N ILE A 542 -11.15 -14.43 -21.00
CA ILE A 542 -12.32 -15.19 -21.51
C ILE A 542 -11.87 -16.50 -22.14
N PHE A 543 -10.81 -16.49 -22.96
CA PHE A 543 -10.26 -17.70 -23.57
C PHE A 543 -9.71 -18.67 -22.51
N ALA A 544 -9.05 -18.16 -21.47
CA ALA A 544 -8.63 -18.99 -20.35
C ALA A 544 -9.82 -19.64 -19.61
N LEU A 545 -10.98 -18.99 -19.54
CA LEU A 545 -12.20 -19.60 -19.01
C LEU A 545 -12.74 -20.67 -19.97
N MET A 546 -12.77 -20.40 -21.28
CA MET A 546 -13.20 -21.39 -22.28
C MET A 546 -12.39 -22.68 -22.20
N ASP A 547 -11.07 -22.61 -22.02
CA ASP A 547 -10.20 -23.79 -21.84
C ASP A 547 -10.62 -24.65 -20.63
N SER A 548 -11.17 -24.01 -19.61
CA SER A 548 -11.51 -24.61 -18.31
C SER A 548 -12.95 -25.12 -18.21
N VAL A 549 -13.81 -24.74 -19.14
CA VAL A 549 -15.20 -25.22 -19.23
C VAL A 549 -15.23 -26.51 -20.04
N GLY A 550 -15.98 -27.51 -19.57
CA GLY A 550 -16.17 -28.77 -20.31
C GLY A 550 -17.28 -28.65 -21.36
N ASP A 551 -17.29 -29.55 -22.34
CA ASP A 551 -18.25 -29.50 -23.46
C ASP A 551 -19.72 -29.55 -22.98
N ARG A 552 -19.98 -30.31 -21.91
CA ARG A 552 -21.31 -30.39 -21.28
C ARG A 552 -21.75 -29.04 -20.71
N GLU A 553 -20.89 -28.40 -19.92
CA GLU A 553 -21.14 -27.08 -19.34
C GLU A 553 -21.27 -26.00 -20.43
N PHE A 554 -20.52 -26.14 -21.51
CA PHE A 554 -20.59 -25.24 -22.66
C PHE A 554 -21.94 -25.37 -23.40
N GLN A 555 -22.42 -26.60 -23.61
CA GLN A 555 -23.76 -26.86 -24.15
C GLN A 555 -24.86 -26.33 -23.23
N GLN A 556 -24.72 -26.50 -21.92
CA GLN A 556 -25.66 -25.95 -20.93
C GLN A 556 -25.70 -24.41 -20.99
N LEU A 557 -24.54 -23.77 -21.14
CA LEU A 557 -24.45 -22.31 -21.29
C LEU A 557 -25.11 -21.84 -22.61
N HIS A 558 -24.90 -22.55 -23.70
CA HIS A 558 -25.57 -22.27 -24.97
C HIS A 558 -27.10 -22.41 -24.88
N MET A 559 -27.60 -23.43 -24.16
CA MET A 559 -29.02 -23.64 -23.90
C MET A 559 -29.60 -22.59 -22.93
N ALA A 560 -28.84 -22.16 -21.93
CA ALA A 560 -29.26 -21.13 -20.98
C ALA A 560 -29.50 -19.77 -21.66
N PHE A 561 -28.84 -19.49 -22.78
CA PHE A 561 -29.04 -18.27 -23.57
C PHE A 561 -30.21 -18.36 -24.57
N VAL A 562 -31.12 -19.33 -24.43
CA VAL A 562 -32.25 -19.52 -25.36
C VAL A 562 -33.41 -18.54 -25.11
N SER A 563 -33.59 -17.99 -23.90
CA SER A 563 -34.71 -17.09 -23.58
C SER A 563 -34.38 -15.59 -23.71
N GLY A 564 -35.34 -14.79 -24.21
CA GLY A 564 -35.30 -13.32 -24.22
C GLY A 564 -34.07 -12.68 -24.88
N GLN A 565 -33.38 -11.78 -24.15
CA GLN A 565 -32.11 -11.15 -24.57
C GLN A 565 -30.94 -12.13 -24.85
N GLY A 566 -31.14 -13.44 -24.67
CA GLY A 566 -30.13 -14.48 -24.92
C GLY A 566 -29.68 -14.62 -26.37
N GLY A 567 -30.41 -14.07 -27.36
CA GLY A 567 -29.96 -14.02 -28.76
C GLY A 567 -28.63 -13.27 -28.95
N ALA A 568 -28.49 -12.08 -28.33
CA ALA A 568 -27.26 -11.29 -28.40
C ALA A 568 -26.08 -11.99 -27.68
N ARG A 569 -26.37 -12.67 -26.56
CA ARG A 569 -25.40 -13.47 -25.81
C ARG A 569 -24.85 -14.63 -26.63
N ARG A 570 -25.71 -15.32 -27.39
CA ARG A 570 -25.31 -16.38 -28.33
C ARG A 570 -24.41 -15.84 -29.45
N MET A 571 -24.71 -14.67 -30.00
CA MET A 571 -23.90 -14.07 -31.05
C MET A 571 -22.49 -13.69 -30.56
N ILE A 572 -22.39 -13.08 -29.38
CA ILE A 572 -21.10 -12.75 -28.76
C ILE A 572 -20.32 -14.02 -28.40
N LEU A 573 -20.97 -15.03 -27.83
CA LEU A 573 -20.35 -16.31 -27.53
C LEU A 573 -19.81 -16.97 -28.82
N LYS A 574 -20.61 -17.02 -29.88
CA LYS A 574 -20.21 -17.55 -31.19
C LYS A 574 -19.01 -16.79 -31.76
N LYS A 575 -19.02 -15.46 -31.68
CA LYS A 575 -17.87 -14.62 -32.09
C LYS A 575 -16.60 -15.00 -31.34
N PHE A 576 -16.66 -15.19 -30.02
CA PHE A 576 -15.50 -15.62 -29.24
C PHE A 576 -15.04 -17.03 -29.59
N ILE A 577 -15.95 -17.96 -29.85
CA ILE A 577 -15.63 -19.31 -30.31
C ILE A 577 -14.88 -19.29 -31.65
N ASP A 578 -15.41 -18.55 -32.63
CA ASP A 578 -14.82 -18.45 -33.96
C ASP A 578 -13.45 -17.76 -33.91
N GLU A 579 -13.27 -16.79 -33.03
CA GLU A 579 -11.98 -16.13 -32.80
C GLU A 579 -10.99 -17.07 -32.10
N TYR A 580 -11.43 -17.77 -31.04
CA TYR A 580 -10.61 -18.75 -30.31
C TYR A 580 -10.11 -19.88 -31.25
N ARG A 581 -10.97 -20.40 -32.12
CA ARG A 581 -10.61 -21.39 -33.16
C ARG A 581 -9.52 -20.91 -34.12
N ARG A 582 -9.44 -19.60 -34.39
CA ARG A 582 -8.44 -19.02 -35.29
C ARG A 582 -7.10 -18.81 -34.59
N THR A 583 -7.09 -18.56 -33.29
CA THR A 583 -5.89 -18.19 -32.53
C THR A 583 -5.23 -19.35 -31.79
N HIS A 584 -5.99 -20.37 -31.37
CA HIS A 584 -5.47 -21.55 -30.67
C HIS A 584 -5.56 -22.81 -31.56
N LYS A 585 -4.53 -23.67 -31.56
CA LYS A 585 -4.59 -24.98 -32.21
C LYS A 585 -5.77 -25.75 -31.60
N PHE A 586 -6.75 -26.04 -32.43
CA PHE A 586 -8.01 -26.63 -32.02
C PHE A 586 -7.82 -28.06 -31.50
N ASP A 587 -7.90 -28.27 -30.18
CA ASP A 587 -7.77 -29.59 -29.53
C ASP A 587 -9.08 -30.41 -29.56
N GLY A 588 -10.09 -30.00 -30.33
CA GLY A 588 -11.35 -30.74 -30.50
C GLY A 588 -12.42 -30.48 -29.42
N LYS A 589 -12.18 -29.59 -28.47
CA LYS A 589 -13.21 -29.12 -27.52
C LYS A 589 -14.09 -28.04 -28.14
N ILE A 590 -15.14 -28.45 -28.87
CA ILE A 590 -16.42 -27.73 -29.09
C ILE A 590 -17.54 -28.75 -29.19
#